data_AF-Q4FM88-F1
#
_entry.id   AF-Q4FM88-F1
#
_cell.length_a   1.000
_cell.length_b   1.000
_cell.length_c   1.000
_cell.angle_alpha   90.00
_cell.angle_beta   90.00
_cell.angle_gamma   90.00
#
_symmetry.space_group_name_H-M   'P 1'
#
loop_
_entity.id
_entity.type
_entity.pdbx_description
1 polymer ?
#
loop_
_entity_poly.entity_id
_entity_poly.type
_entity_poly.pdbx_seq_one_letter_code
_entity_poly.pdbx_strand_id
1 'polypeptide(L)'
;MTKKIKTLNLNFGPQHPAAHGVLRLILELDGEVVEKADPHIGLLHRGTEKLIENKTYMQAVPYFDRLDYVAPMNQEHAFALAIEKILKINVPIRAQLIRVMFCEIGRILSHILNVTTQALDVGALTPSLWGFEERETLMTFYERASGSRLHANYFRAGGVHQDLPMGLAEDIGNFCESFPKIIDDLETLLTDNRIFKQRNVDIGIVTKEDALDYSFSGVMIRGSGVPWDLRKSQPYDCYEQLEFKIPVGKNGDCFDRYLCRIEEMRESVSIIKQCLSKMEKGPIKSLDGKISPPPKKDIKQSMEALIHHFKLFTEGYRVDKDEIYTAVEAPKGEFGVYLISDGTSKPYKCKIRAPGFSHLQAMDYLIKGHMLADVPAVLGSLDIVFGEVDR
;
A
#
# COMPACT_ATOMS: atom_id res chain seq x y z
N MET A 1 42.37 19.50 -23.95
CA MET A 1 42.03 18.40 -23.03
C MET A 1 41.00 18.94 -22.05
N THR A 2 39.73 18.58 -22.21
CA THR A 2 38.72 18.83 -21.18
C THR A 2 39.22 18.17 -19.89
N LYS A 3 39.34 18.94 -18.81
CA LYS A 3 39.72 18.39 -17.49
C LYS A 3 38.71 17.30 -17.16
N LYS A 4 39.17 16.08 -16.84
CA LYS A 4 38.30 15.07 -16.22
C LYS A 4 37.77 15.69 -14.94
N ILE A 5 36.46 15.93 -14.89
CA ILE A 5 35.77 16.35 -13.66
C ILE A 5 36.01 15.22 -12.65
N LYS A 6 36.56 15.56 -11.49
CA LYS A 6 36.71 14.61 -10.39
C LYS A 6 35.43 14.68 -9.59
N THR A 7 34.57 13.69 -9.76
CA THR A 7 33.38 13.55 -8.94
C THR A 7 33.75 13.08 -7.54
N LEU A 8 33.01 13.56 -6.54
CA LEU A 8 33.09 13.10 -5.16
C LEU A 8 32.07 11.97 -4.99
N ASN A 9 32.55 10.78 -4.59
CA ASN A 9 31.66 9.68 -4.27
C ASN A 9 31.24 9.75 -2.81
N LEU A 10 29.97 10.01 -2.56
CA LEU A 10 29.38 10.07 -1.22
C LEU A 10 28.46 8.88 -1.01
N ASN A 11 28.65 8.19 0.11
CA ASN A 11 27.80 7.07 0.50
C ASN A 11 26.72 7.57 1.46
N PHE A 12 25.49 7.68 0.97
CA PHE A 12 24.32 7.89 1.80
C PHE A 12 23.97 6.56 2.48
N GLY A 13 24.47 6.40 3.71
CA GLY A 13 24.50 5.12 4.39
C GLY A 13 23.15 4.65 4.95
N PRO A 14 23.01 3.36 5.27
CA PRO A 14 21.76 2.78 5.77
C PRO A 14 21.27 3.31 7.12
N GLN A 15 22.13 3.99 7.89
CA GLN A 15 21.80 4.52 9.21
C GLN A 15 21.25 5.97 9.15
N HIS A 16 21.05 6.52 7.95
CA HIS A 16 20.63 7.92 7.79
C HIS A 16 19.11 8.10 8.05
N PRO A 17 18.66 9.11 8.80
CA PRO A 17 17.24 9.32 9.10
C PRO A 17 16.34 9.40 7.86
N ALA A 18 16.73 10.17 6.85
CA ALA A 18 15.98 10.32 5.60
C ALA A 18 16.01 9.08 4.67
N ALA A 19 16.72 8.01 5.05
CA ALA A 19 16.65 6.74 4.32
C ALA A 19 15.40 5.91 4.67
N HIS A 20 14.60 6.31 5.67
CA HIS A 20 13.37 5.62 6.12
C HIS A 20 13.47 4.09 6.18
N GLY A 21 14.58 3.61 6.76
CA GLY A 21 14.90 2.20 6.78
C GLY A 21 16.34 1.99 6.35
N VAL A 22 16.56 1.06 5.42
CA VAL A 22 17.88 0.52 5.11
C VAL A 22 18.18 0.73 3.63
N LEU A 23 18.41 1.99 3.23
CA LEU A 23 18.86 2.35 1.88
C LEU A 23 20.35 2.67 1.90
N ARG A 24 21.10 2.09 0.97
CA ARG A 24 22.46 2.54 0.66
C ARG A 24 22.44 3.20 -0.71
N LEU A 25 22.64 4.50 -0.77
CA LEU A 25 22.64 5.24 -2.03
C LEU A 25 24.03 5.82 -2.26
N ILE A 26 24.72 5.35 -3.30
CA ILE A 26 26.04 5.85 -3.70
C ILE A 26 25.81 7.00 -4.68
N LEU A 27 26.16 8.21 -4.25
CA LEU A 27 26.04 9.44 -5.04
C LEU A 27 27.40 9.80 -5.64
N GLU A 28 27.43 10.11 -6.92
CA GLU A 28 28.55 10.81 -7.56
C GLU A 28 28.17 12.29 -7.70
N LEU A 29 28.92 13.16 -7.01
CA LEU A 29 28.63 14.59 -6.90
C LEU A 29 29.68 15.40 -7.68
N ASP A 30 29.23 16.40 -8.44
CA ASP A 30 30.07 17.51 -8.90
C ASP A 30 29.75 18.75 -8.04
N GLY A 31 30.55 18.95 -7.00
CA GLY A 31 30.25 19.92 -5.95
C GLY A 31 29.02 19.51 -5.13
N GLU A 32 27.92 20.24 -5.26
CA GLU A 32 26.64 19.97 -4.58
C GLU A 32 25.61 19.27 -5.49
N VAL A 33 25.87 19.23 -6.80
CA VAL A 33 24.96 18.69 -7.81
C VAL A 33 25.22 17.19 -7.98
N VAL A 34 24.15 16.41 -8.01
CA VAL A 34 24.23 14.96 -8.25
C VAL A 34 24.33 14.67 -9.74
N GLU A 35 25.41 14.01 -10.16
CA GLU A 35 25.58 13.54 -11.54
C GLU A 35 25.00 12.13 -11.76
N LYS A 36 25.14 11.28 -10.74
CA LYS A 36 24.70 9.87 -10.75
C LYS A 36 24.31 9.39 -9.36
N ALA A 37 23.26 8.58 -9.27
CA ALA A 37 22.81 7.94 -8.05
C ALA A 37 22.61 6.43 -8.26
N ASP A 38 23.38 5.61 -7.53
CA ASP A 38 23.27 4.16 -7.54
C ASP A 38 22.60 3.65 -6.23
N PRO A 39 21.30 3.31 -6.25
CA PRO A 39 20.63 2.75 -5.08
C PRO A 39 20.97 1.25 -4.93
N HIS A 40 21.74 0.93 -3.89
CA HIS A 40 21.97 -0.44 -3.45
C HIS A 40 20.83 -0.91 -2.54
N ILE A 41 20.05 -1.84 -3.05
CA ILE A 41 18.93 -2.50 -2.38
C ILE A 41 19.29 -3.93 -1.96
N GLY A 42 18.36 -4.64 -1.32
CA GLY A 42 18.52 -6.02 -0.89
C GLY A 42 18.99 -6.20 0.55
N LEU A 43 19.17 -5.11 1.29
CA LEU A 43 19.56 -5.16 2.71
C LEU A 43 18.44 -5.70 3.61
N LEU A 44 17.19 -5.63 3.16
CA LEU A 44 16.01 -6.19 3.82
C LEU A 44 15.42 -7.38 3.04
N HIS A 45 16.16 -7.98 2.10
CA HIS A 45 15.68 -9.13 1.33
C HIS A 45 15.58 -10.37 2.24
N ARG A 46 14.36 -10.90 2.41
CA ARG A 46 14.10 -12.06 3.28
C ARG A 46 13.76 -13.32 2.51
N GLY A 47 13.80 -13.29 1.18
CA GLY A 47 13.41 -14.43 0.35
C GLY A 47 11.93 -14.81 0.53
N THR A 48 11.05 -13.82 0.72
CA THR A 48 9.62 -14.04 1.00
C THR A 48 8.94 -14.87 -0.10
N GLU A 49 9.21 -14.56 -1.37
CA GLU A 49 8.70 -15.31 -2.52
C GLU A 49 9.07 -16.81 -2.45
N LYS A 50 10.29 -17.12 -1.97
CA LYS A 50 10.76 -18.52 -1.82
C LYS A 50 10.13 -19.21 -0.61
N LEU A 51 9.89 -18.48 0.47
CA LEU A 51 9.19 -19.01 1.63
C LEU A 51 7.74 -19.33 1.31
N ILE A 52 7.07 -18.51 0.49
CA ILE A 52 5.69 -18.70 0.05
C ILE A 52 5.53 -20.04 -0.71
N GLU A 53 6.47 -20.41 -1.58
CA GLU A 53 6.46 -21.69 -2.33
C GLU A 53 6.38 -22.92 -1.40
N ASN A 54 6.90 -22.82 -0.17
CA ASN A 54 6.94 -23.93 0.78
C ASN A 54 5.71 -23.99 1.72
N LYS A 55 4.85 -22.96 1.70
CA LYS A 55 3.71 -22.78 2.62
C LYS A 55 2.39 -22.97 1.88
N THR A 56 1.33 -23.27 2.61
CA THR A 56 -0.02 -23.30 2.01
C THR A 56 -0.53 -21.89 1.75
N TYR A 57 -1.53 -21.72 0.88
CA TYR A 57 -2.12 -20.40 0.59
C TYR A 57 -2.53 -19.64 1.85
N MET A 58 -3.19 -20.31 2.81
CA MET A 58 -3.59 -19.70 4.08
C MET A 58 -2.40 -19.31 4.96
N GLN A 59 -1.32 -20.10 4.94
CA GLN A 59 -0.08 -19.78 5.67
C GLN A 59 0.76 -18.71 4.97
N ALA A 60 0.49 -18.45 3.68
CA ALA A 60 1.21 -17.47 2.88
C ALA A 60 0.68 -16.03 3.06
N VAL A 61 -0.59 -15.87 3.45
CA VAL A 61 -1.23 -14.55 3.68
C VAL A 61 -0.37 -13.59 4.55
N PRO A 62 0.18 -14.02 5.71
CA PRO A 62 0.93 -13.11 6.58
C PRO A 62 2.27 -12.63 6.00
N TYR A 63 2.76 -13.20 4.90
CA TYR A 63 3.92 -12.63 4.21
C TYR A 63 3.55 -11.34 3.52
N PHE A 64 2.34 -11.23 2.97
CA PHE A 64 1.85 -10.02 2.32
C PHE A 64 1.73 -8.87 3.31
N ASP A 65 1.15 -9.09 4.48
CA ASP A 65 1.10 -8.12 5.60
C ASP A 65 2.44 -7.47 5.98
N ARG A 66 3.57 -8.10 5.63
CA ARG A 66 4.91 -7.71 6.08
C ARG A 66 5.77 -7.10 4.99
N LEU A 67 5.26 -6.97 3.77
CA LEU A 67 6.00 -6.35 2.67
C LEU A 67 5.94 -4.82 2.82
N ASP A 68 4.76 -4.25 2.65
CA ASP A 68 4.44 -2.89 3.03
C ASP A 68 3.73 -2.91 4.39
N TYR A 69 4.53 -2.77 5.43
CA TYR A 69 4.04 -2.74 6.82
C TYR A 69 3.19 -1.50 7.14
N VAL A 70 3.02 -0.58 6.19
CA VAL A 70 2.20 0.63 6.37
C VAL A 70 0.76 0.38 5.94
N ALA A 71 0.55 -0.35 4.84
CA ALA A 71 -0.77 -0.71 4.31
C ALA A 71 -0.96 -2.25 4.19
N PRO A 72 -0.90 -2.98 5.32
CA PRO A 72 -0.89 -4.45 5.33
C PRO A 72 -2.13 -5.04 4.66
N MET A 73 -3.33 -4.54 5.02
CA MET A 73 -4.60 -5.03 4.49
C MET A 73 -4.71 -4.87 2.97
N ASN A 74 -4.16 -3.83 2.38
CA ASN A 74 -4.21 -3.61 0.92
C ASN A 74 -3.37 -4.67 0.19
N GLN A 75 -2.30 -5.17 0.81
CA GLN A 75 -1.48 -6.23 0.26
C GLN A 75 -2.10 -7.61 0.46
N GLU A 76 -2.71 -7.87 1.62
CA GLU A 76 -3.52 -9.08 1.80
C GLU A 76 -4.64 -9.15 0.78
N HIS A 77 -5.27 -8.01 0.49
CA HIS A 77 -6.37 -7.91 -0.43
C HIS A 77 -5.95 -8.36 -1.84
N ALA A 78 -4.81 -7.90 -2.34
CA ALA A 78 -4.31 -8.32 -3.64
C ALA A 78 -4.07 -9.83 -3.73
N PHE A 79 -3.53 -10.44 -2.66
CA PHE A 79 -3.33 -11.88 -2.61
C PHE A 79 -4.66 -12.67 -2.49
N ALA A 80 -5.60 -12.18 -1.70
CA ALA A 80 -6.92 -12.78 -1.57
C ALA A 80 -7.69 -12.76 -2.90
N LEU A 81 -7.66 -11.63 -3.61
CA LEU A 81 -8.27 -11.49 -4.94
C LEU A 81 -7.64 -12.43 -5.97
N ALA A 82 -6.31 -12.60 -5.94
CA ALA A 82 -5.62 -13.55 -6.83
C ALA A 82 -6.20 -14.97 -6.67
N ILE A 83 -6.30 -15.42 -5.42
CA ILE A 83 -6.81 -16.76 -5.10
C ILE A 83 -8.30 -16.89 -5.45
N GLU A 84 -9.10 -15.87 -5.14
CA GLU A 84 -10.55 -15.86 -5.40
C GLU A 84 -10.87 -15.93 -6.89
N LYS A 85 -10.08 -15.26 -7.73
CA LYS A 85 -10.24 -15.34 -9.18
C LYS A 85 -9.89 -16.72 -9.73
N ILE A 86 -8.83 -17.36 -9.23
CA ILE A 86 -8.48 -18.74 -9.65
C ILE A 86 -9.58 -19.72 -9.22
N LEU A 87 -10.05 -19.61 -7.97
CA LEU A 87 -11.09 -20.48 -7.42
C LEU A 87 -12.52 -20.15 -7.91
N LYS A 88 -12.70 -19.02 -8.62
CA LYS A 88 -13.99 -18.51 -9.11
C LYS A 88 -15.05 -18.39 -8.01
N ILE A 89 -14.65 -17.90 -6.83
CA ILE A 89 -15.53 -17.74 -5.67
C ILE A 89 -16.13 -16.34 -5.69
N ASN A 90 -17.45 -16.27 -5.53
CA ASN A 90 -18.13 -15.01 -5.28
C ASN A 90 -18.09 -14.68 -3.79
N VAL A 91 -17.41 -13.58 -3.45
CA VAL A 91 -17.35 -13.05 -2.09
C VAL A 91 -18.66 -12.32 -1.76
N PRO A 92 -19.24 -12.49 -0.55
CA PRO A 92 -20.45 -11.76 -0.16
C PRO A 92 -20.28 -10.24 -0.18
N ILE A 93 -21.35 -9.51 -0.51
CA ILE A 93 -21.38 -8.04 -0.57
C ILE A 93 -20.90 -7.40 0.74
N ARG A 94 -21.34 -7.92 1.89
CA ARG A 94 -20.89 -7.42 3.21
C ARG A 94 -19.37 -7.54 3.37
N ALA A 95 -18.79 -8.65 2.94
CA ALA A 95 -17.35 -8.86 3.04
C ALA A 95 -16.57 -7.92 2.11
N GLN A 96 -17.08 -7.68 0.90
CA GLN A 96 -16.52 -6.70 -0.03
C GLN A 96 -16.56 -5.27 0.54
N LEU A 97 -17.69 -4.85 1.13
CA LEU A 97 -17.81 -3.54 1.78
C LEU A 97 -16.83 -3.38 2.96
N ILE A 98 -16.70 -4.40 3.79
CA ILE A 98 -15.72 -4.41 4.89
C ILE A 98 -14.30 -4.30 4.34
N ARG A 99 -13.97 -5.02 3.27
CA ARG A 99 -12.65 -4.95 2.61
C ARG A 99 -12.35 -3.55 2.10
N VAL A 100 -13.26 -2.97 1.33
CA VAL A 100 -13.10 -1.63 0.78
C VAL A 100 -12.92 -0.60 1.90
N MET A 101 -13.77 -0.64 2.92
CA MET A 101 -13.67 0.26 4.08
C MET A 101 -12.29 0.19 4.74
N PHE A 102 -11.78 -1.02 5.02
CA PHE A 102 -10.46 -1.19 5.63
C PHE A 102 -9.30 -0.89 4.67
N CYS A 103 -9.47 -1.09 3.36
CA CYS A 103 -8.48 -0.70 2.35
C CYS A 103 -8.32 0.82 2.28
N GLU A 104 -9.42 1.57 2.41
CA GLU A 104 -9.37 3.04 2.46
C GLU A 104 -8.84 3.55 3.81
N ILE A 105 -9.11 2.85 4.93
CA ILE A 105 -8.40 3.13 6.19
C ILE A 105 -6.90 2.89 6.03
N GLY A 106 -6.50 1.79 5.38
CA GLY A 106 -5.10 1.49 5.06
C GLY A 106 -4.46 2.55 4.15
N ARG A 107 -5.26 3.13 3.23
CA ARG A 107 -4.84 4.24 2.38
C ARG A 107 -4.60 5.52 3.18
N ILE A 108 -5.52 5.87 4.08
CA ILE A 108 -5.34 7.01 5.00
C ILE A 108 -4.08 6.81 5.85
N LEU A 109 -3.91 5.63 6.47
CA LEU A 109 -2.72 5.29 7.25
C LEU A 109 -1.41 5.50 6.47
N SER A 110 -1.39 5.09 5.20
CA SER A 110 -0.21 5.23 4.34
C SER A 110 0.05 6.67 3.93
N HIS A 111 -0.97 7.42 3.53
CA HIS A 111 -0.78 8.81 3.11
C HIS A 111 -0.42 9.72 4.28
N ILE A 112 -1.00 9.51 5.47
CA ILE A 112 -0.59 10.22 6.69
C ILE A 112 0.89 9.98 6.95
N LEU A 113 1.33 8.71 6.96
CA LEU A 113 2.74 8.40 7.21
C LEU A 113 3.62 9.09 6.18
N ASN A 114 3.32 8.95 4.90
CA ASN A 114 4.11 9.55 3.82
C ASN A 114 4.19 11.08 3.92
N VAL A 115 3.04 11.77 3.98
CA VAL A 115 2.99 13.24 4.02
C VAL A 115 3.76 13.76 5.24
N THR A 116 3.61 13.10 6.38
CA THR A 116 4.29 13.50 7.60
C THR A 116 5.78 13.19 7.61
N THR A 117 6.21 12.06 7.04
CA THR A 117 7.64 11.71 6.94
C THR A 117 8.34 12.54 5.87
N GLN A 118 7.69 12.84 4.74
CA GLN A 118 8.22 13.76 3.74
C GLN A 118 8.39 15.16 4.35
N ALA A 119 7.40 15.63 5.12
CA ALA A 119 7.51 16.88 5.85
C ALA A 119 8.67 16.85 6.87
N LEU A 120 8.85 15.74 7.59
CA LEU A 120 9.94 15.53 8.54
C LEU A 120 11.32 15.59 7.86
N ASP A 121 11.48 14.95 6.71
CA ASP A 121 12.74 14.94 5.94
C ASP A 121 13.13 16.31 5.40
N VAL A 122 12.12 17.11 5.03
CA VAL A 122 12.32 18.50 4.58
C VAL A 122 12.63 19.42 5.79
N GLY A 123 12.22 19.03 7.00
CA GLY A 123 12.59 19.67 8.27
C GLY A 123 11.41 20.09 9.15
N ALA A 124 10.16 19.81 8.76
CA ALA A 124 8.96 20.15 9.54
C ALA A 124 8.63 19.04 10.55
N LEU A 125 8.88 19.30 11.84
CA LEU A 125 8.68 18.33 12.90
C LEU A 125 7.20 18.18 13.31
N THR A 126 6.45 19.28 13.39
CA THR A 126 5.09 19.31 13.96
C THR A 126 4.07 18.41 13.24
N PRO A 127 4.00 18.37 11.89
CA PRO A 127 3.02 17.53 11.18
C PRO A 127 3.11 16.05 11.55
N SER A 128 4.32 15.55 11.85
CA SER A 128 4.55 14.16 12.23
C SER A 128 3.85 13.76 13.52
N LEU A 129 3.84 14.64 14.52
CA LEU A 129 3.20 14.37 15.80
C LEU A 129 1.68 14.36 15.67
N TRP A 130 1.10 15.30 14.91
CA TRP A 130 -0.34 15.38 14.68
C TRP A 130 -0.84 14.21 13.83
N GLY A 131 -0.14 13.87 12.75
CA GLY A 131 -0.52 12.73 11.92
C GLY A 131 -0.40 11.40 12.66
N PHE A 132 0.60 11.22 13.54
CA PHE A 132 0.75 9.97 14.27
C PHE A 132 -0.32 9.75 15.35
N GLU A 133 -0.91 10.81 15.90
CA GLU A 133 -2.07 10.70 16.79
C GLU A 133 -3.26 10.06 16.04
N GLU A 134 -3.59 10.57 14.86
CA GLU A 134 -4.65 10.01 14.00
C GLU A 134 -4.31 8.62 13.47
N ARG A 135 -3.03 8.35 13.24
CA ARG A 135 -2.58 7.02 12.88
C ARG A 135 -2.84 6.03 14.01
N GLU A 136 -2.68 6.46 15.26
CA GLU A 136 -2.90 5.63 16.44
C GLU A 136 -4.38 5.30 16.63
N THR A 137 -5.28 6.27 16.43
CA THR A 137 -6.72 6.03 16.46
C THR A 137 -7.13 5.00 15.40
N LEU A 138 -6.60 5.09 14.18
CA LEU A 138 -6.84 4.11 13.12
C LEU A 138 -6.27 2.71 13.45
N MET A 139 -5.10 2.63 14.11
CA MET A 139 -4.56 1.35 14.59
C MET A 139 -5.45 0.70 15.66
N THR A 140 -6.17 1.48 16.47
CA THR A 140 -7.16 0.89 17.41
C THR A 140 -8.31 0.20 16.67
N PHE A 141 -8.70 0.69 15.49
CA PHE A 141 -9.69 0.02 14.65
C PHE A 141 -9.16 -1.31 14.10
N TYR A 142 -7.87 -1.35 13.73
CA TYR A 142 -7.20 -2.59 13.31
C TYR A 142 -7.14 -3.59 14.45
N GLU A 143 -6.80 -3.13 15.67
CA GLU A 143 -6.75 -3.96 16.87
C GLU A 143 -8.13 -4.53 17.21
N ARG A 144 -9.18 -3.72 17.14
CA ARG A 144 -10.55 -4.17 17.41
C ARG A 144 -11.05 -5.16 16.36
N ALA A 145 -10.68 -5.00 15.10
CA ALA A 145 -11.12 -5.88 14.02
C ALA A 145 -10.36 -7.22 13.97
N SER A 146 -9.04 -7.17 14.17
CA SER A 146 -8.14 -8.33 13.96
C SER A 146 -7.54 -8.91 15.23
N GLY A 147 -7.45 -8.12 16.30
CA GLY A 147 -6.67 -8.41 17.51
C GLY A 147 -5.20 -7.95 17.43
N SER A 148 -4.79 -7.28 16.35
CA SER A 148 -3.44 -6.77 16.18
C SER A 148 -3.44 -5.34 15.65
N ARG A 149 -2.40 -4.56 15.98
CA ARG A 149 -2.31 -3.15 15.61
C ARG A 149 -1.77 -2.89 14.19
N LEU A 150 -0.95 -3.80 13.65
CA LEU A 150 -0.31 -3.65 12.34
C LEU A 150 -0.63 -4.85 11.43
N HIS A 151 -0.08 -6.03 11.74
CA HIS A 151 -0.22 -7.23 10.90
C HIS A 151 -1.51 -8.00 11.19
N ALA A 152 -2.57 -7.62 10.48
CA ALA A 152 -3.94 -8.01 10.80
C ALA A 152 -4.30 -9.47 10.45
N ASN A 153 -3.74 -10.08 9.40
CA ASN A 153 -4.20 -11.38 8.89
C ASN A 153 -5.72 -11.50 8.83
N TYR A 154 -6.35 -10.43 8.33
CA TYR A 154 -7.79 -10.20 8.43
C TYR A 154 -8.48 -10.56 7.14
N PHE A 155 -7.90 -10.19 6.00
CA PHE A 155 -8.40 -10.62 4.70
C PHE A 155 -7.88 -12.02 4.38
N ARG A 156 -8.80 -12.88 3.97
CA ARG A 156 -8.49 -14.25 3.57
C ARG A 156 -9.22 -14.57 2.28
N ALA A 157 -8.73 -15.55 1.53
CA ALA A 157 -9.47 -16.06 0.39
C ALA A 157 -10.89 -16.50 0.83
N GLY A 158 -11.90 -15.99 0.13
CA GLY A 158 -13.32 -16.20 0.44
C GLY A 158 -13.97 -15.12 1.31
N GLY A 159 -13.30 -14.00 1.58
CA GLY A 159 -13.87 -12.85 2.30
C GLY A 159 -13.02 -12.36 3.46
N VAL A 160 -13.62 -12.26 4.65
CA VAL A 160 -12.98 -11.68 5.84
C VAL A 160 -13.00 -12.68 7.00
N HIS A 161 -11.98 -12.67 7.85
CA HIS A 161 -11.83 -13.68 8.92
C HIS A 161 -12.92 -13.59 10.00
N GLN A 162 -13.25 -12.39 10.47
CA GLN A 162 -14.24 -12.13 11.53
C GLN A 162 -15.13 -10.96 11.11
N ASP A 163 -16.32 -10.84 11.70
CA ASP A 163 -17.16 -9.65 11.49
C ASP A 163 -16.59 -8.46 12.28
N LEU A 164 -17.07 -7.26 11.93
CA LEU A 164 -16.83 -6.08 12.75
C LEU A 164 -17.42 -6.29 14.16
N PRO A 165 -16.68 -5.98 15.23
CA PRO A 165 -17.23 -5.97 16.57
C PRO A 165 -18.33 -4.89 16.70
N MET A 166 -19.23 -5.10 17.66
CA MET A 166 -20.30 -4.14 17.97
C MET A 166 -19.72 -2.76 18.29
N GLY A 167 -20.33 -1.71 17.74
CA GLY A 167 -19.94 -0.30 17.94
C GLY A 167 -18.83 0.22 17.02
N LEU A 168 -18.03 -0.65 16.38
CA LEU A 168 -16.89 -0.18 15.57
C LEU A 168 -17.31 0.69 14.38
N ALA A 169 -18.46 0.41 13.77
CA ALA A 169 -18.97 1.21 12.66
C ALA A 169 -19.30 2.66 13.09
N GLU A 170 -19.79 2.85 14.32
CA GLU A 170 -20.10 4.18 14.87
C GLU A 170 -18.80 4.94 15.18
N ASP A 171 -17.81 4.25 15.75
CA ASP A 171 -16.49 4.83 16.05
C ASP A 171 -15.75 5.27 14.78
N ILE A 172 -15.81 4.47 13.70
CA ILE A 172 -15.28 4.85 12.38
C ILE A 172 -16.05 6.06 11.83
N GLY A 173 -17.38 6.10 12.00
CA GLY A 173 -18.19 7.24 11.61
C GLY A 173 -17.75 8.54 12.29
N ASN A 174 -17.54 8.50 13.62
CA ASN A 174 -17.07 9.63 14.41
C ASN A 174 -15.66 10.11 13.98
N PHE A 175 -14.77 9.17 13.66
CA PHE A 175 -13.45 9.49 13.11
C PHE A 175 -13.57 10.24 11.77
N CYS A 176 -14.45 9.78 10.87
CA CYS A 176 -14.66 10.42 9.58
C CYS A 176 -15.26 11.84 9.66
N GLU A 177 -15.82 12.26 10.81
CA GLU A 177 -16.28 13.63 11.05
C GLU A 177 -15.18 14.55 11.60
N SER A 178 -14.27 14.01 12.39
CA SER A 178 -13.17 14.76 13.02
C SER A 178 -11.96 14.90 12.10
N PHE A 179 -11.60 13.82 11.40
CA PHE A 179 -10.38 13.73 10.58
C PHE A 179 -10.22 14.82 9.51
N PRO A 180 -11.27 15.27 8.78
CA PRO A 180 -11.11 16.34 7.78
C PRO A 180 -10.52 17.64 8.35
N LYS A 181 -10.81 17.98 9.61
CA LYS A 181 -10.25 19.17 10.27
C LYS A 181 -8.72 19.07 10.39
N ILE A 182 -8.22 17.87 10.63
CA ILE A 182 -6.78 17.63 10.79
C ILE A 182 -6.09 17.69 9.44
N ILE A 183 -6.75 17.26 8.36
CA ILE A 183 -6.26 17.49 7.00
C ILE A 183 -6.16 19.00 6.72
N ASP A 184 -7.17 19.78 7.09
CA ASP A 184 -7.17 21.25 6.93
C ASP A 184 -6.03 21.91 7.73
N ASP A 185 -5.77 21.45 8.96
CA ASP A 185 -4.65 21.92 9.78
C ASP A 185 -3.28 21.57 9.16
N LEU A 186 -3.12 20.36 8.61
CA LEU A 186 -1.92 19.94 7.89
C LEU A 186 -1.70 20.79 6.63
N GLU A 187 -2.75 21.02 5.84
CA GLU A 187 -2.68 21.88 4.65
C GLU A 187 -2.30 23.31 5.01
N THR A 188 -2.87 23.87 6.09
CA THR A 188 -2.56 25.23 6.55
C THR A 188 -1.07 25.41 6.86
N LEU A 189 -0.42 24.39 7.43
CA LEU A 189 1.01 24.44 7.75
C LEU A 189 1.94 24.17 6.57
N LEU A 190 1.55 23.31 5.64
CA LEU A 190 2.43 22.79 4.59
C LEU A 190 2.13 23.38 3.22
N THR A 191 0.85 23.40 2.81
CA THR A 191 0.44 23.73 1.44
C THR A 191 0.73 25.17 1.09
N ASP A 192 0.53 26.13 2.00
CA ASP A 192 0.80 27.55 1.75
C ASP A 192 2.19 28.03 2.19
N ASN A 193 2.96 27.15 2.84
CA ASN A 193 4.27 27.50 3.33
C ASN A 193 5.28 27.69 2.21
N ARG A 194 5.87 28.89 2.13
CA ARG A 194 6.89 29.25 1.14
C ARG A 194 8.10 28.31 1.18
N ILE A 195 8.55 27.89 2.36
CA ILE A 195 9.72 27.01 2.52
C ILE A 195 9.41 25.63 1.95
N PHE A 196 8.22 25.11 2.23
CA PHE A 196 7.79 23.80 1.73
C PHE A 196 7.61 23.81 0.21
N LYS A 197 7.03 24.88 -0.35
CA LYS A 197 6.96 25.08 -1.81
C LYS A 197 8.35 25.13 -2.43
N GLN A 198 9.28 25.91 -1.87
CA GLN A 198 10.65 26.01 -2.38
C GLN A 198 11.42 24.68 -2.40
N ARG A 199 11.05 23.72 -1.53
CA ARG A 199 11.70 22.41 -1.42
C ARG A 199 10.99 21.28 -2.15
N ASN A 200 9.85 21.54 -2.80
CA ASN A 200 9.10 20.51 -3.53
C ASN A 200 8.65 20.94 -4.94
N VAL A 201 8.46 22.23 -5.19
CA VAL A 201 8.12 22.76 -6.51
C VAL A 201 9.34 22.66 -7.41
N ASP A 202 9.13 22.19 -8.65
CA ASP A 202 10.16 21.97 -9.67
C ASP A 202 11.24 20.92 -9.29
N ILE A 203 10.99 20.09 -8.26
CA ILE A 203 11.90 19.03 -7.84
C ILE A 203 11.36 17.66 -8.27
N GLY A 204 12.22 16.84 -8.87
CA GLY A 204 11.90 15.48 -9.29
C GLY A 204 10.81 15.43 -10.35
N ILE A 205 10.88 16.32 -11.36
CA ILE A 205 9.89 16.43 -12.44
C ILE A 205 9.87 15.15 -13.27
N VAL A 206 8.68 14.63 -13.54
CA VAL A 206 8.47 13.45 -14.38
C VAL A 206 7.47 13.77 -15.48
N THR A 207 7.91 13.63 -16.73
CA THR A 207 7.03 13.78 -17.90
C THR A 207 6.07 12.59 -18.01
N LYS A 208 4.95 12.77 -18.73
CA LYS A 208 3.96 11.69 -18.93
C LYS A 208 4.54 10.48 -19.67
N GLU A 209 5.43 10.72 -20.63
CA GLU A 209 6.07 9.68 -21.44
C GLU A 209 7.07 8.90 -20.57
N ASP A 210 7.94 9.60 -19.85
CA ASP A 210 8.90 8.98 -18.93
C ASP A 210 8.19 8.17 -17.83
N ALA A 211 7.07 8.68 -17.29
CA ALA A 211 6.30 7.96 -16.27
C ALA A 211 5.81 6.59 -16.76
N LEU A 212 5.43 6.48 -18.03
CA LEU A 212 4.99 5.23 -18.65
C LEU A 212 6.18 4.32 -18.96
N ASP A 213 7.27 4.87 -19.50
CA ASP A 213 8.47 4.11 -19.86
C ASP A 213 9.15 3.49 -18.63
N TYR A 214 9.25 4.24 -17.52
CA TYR A 214 9.75 3.72 -16.24
C TYR A 214 8.73 2.85 -15.50
N SER A 215 7.55 2.60 -16.08
CA SER A 215 6.48 1.77 -15.50
C SER A 215 6.07 2.22 -14.09
N PHE A 216 6.01 3.54 -13.87
CA PHE A 216 5.47 4.09 -12.64
C PHE A 216 4.00 3.71 -12.46
N SER A 217 3.47 3.94 -11.27
CA SER A 217 2.06 3.65 -10.96
C SER A 217 1.59 4.51 -9.78
N GLY A 218 0.28 4.59 -9.59
CA GLY A 218 -0.33 5.34 -8.50
C GLY A 218 -0.12 6.84 -8.58
N VAL A 219 0.21 7.44 -7.43
CA VAL A 219 0.41 8.88 -7.26
C VAL A 219 1.48 9.42 -8.20
N MET A 220 2.48 8.62 -8.57
CA MET A 220 3.54 9.05 -9.50
C MET A 220 2.99 9.36 -10.89
N ILE A 221 2.18 8.47 -11.45
CA ILE A 221 1.54 8.66 -12.76
C ILE A 221 0.47 9.75 -12.69
N ARG A 222 -0.32 9.78 -11.60
CA ARG A 222 -1.34 10.82 -11.38
C ARG A 222 -0.72 12.21 -11.25
N GLY A 223 0.41 12.33 -10.56
CA GLY A 223 1.16 13.58 -10.41
C GLY A 223 1.65 14.13 -11.76
N SER A 224 2.11 13.26 -12.66
CA SER A 224 2.52 13.62 -14.02
C SER A 224 1.34 13.98 -14.95
N GLY A 225 0.10 13.85 -14.51
CA GLY A 225 -1.09 14.27 -15.25
C GLY A 225 -1.72 13.19 -16.12
N VAL A 226 -1.49 11.92 -15.80
CA VAL A 226 -2.19 10.78 -16.42
C VAL A 226 -3.28 10.29 -15.45
N PRO A 227 -4.57 10.36 -15.81
CA PRO A 227 -5.69 9.98 -14.94
C PRO A 227 -5.86 8.45 -14.85
N TRP A 228 -4.89 7.75 -14.26
CA TRP A 228 -4.90 6.29 -14.10
C TRP A 228 -5.09 5.88 -12.64
N ASP A 229 -6.11 5.06 -12.40
CA ASP A 229 -6.41 4.43 -11.11
C ASP A 229 -7.11 3.10 -11.37
N LEU A 230 -6.61 2.00 -10.80
CA LEU A 230 -7.21 0.68 -10.97
C LEU A 230 -8.62 0.60 -10.39
N ARG A 231 -8.94 1.37 -9.34
CA ARG A 231 -10.27 1.35 -8.71
C ARG A 231 -11.39 1.80 -9.65
N LYS A 232 -11.08 2.62 -10.66
CA LYS A 232 -12.03 3.04 -11.69
C LYS A 232 -11.87 2.31 -13.02
N SER A 233 -10.63 2.09 -13.46
CA SER A 233 -10.36 1.48 -14.76
C SER A 233 -10.64 -0.02 -14.76
N GLN A 234 -10.33 -0.71 -13.66
CA GLN A 234 -10.54 -2.14 -13.48
C GLN A 234 -11.09 -2.39 -12.07
N PRO A 235 -12.35 -2.00 -11.81
CA PRO A 235 -12.92 -2.09 -10.47
C PRO A 235 -12.89 -3.53 -9.97
N TYR A 236 -12.44 -3.68 -8.73
CA TYR A 236 -12.54 -4.90 -7.94
C TYR A 236 -13.45 -4.63 -6.74
N ASP A 237 -14.02 -5.69 -6.16
CA ASP A 237 -15.01 -5.57 -5.08
C ASP A 237 -16.13 -4.55 -5.40
N CYS A 238 -16.59 -3.79 -4.41
CA CYS A 238 -17.69 -2.83 -4.53
C CYS A 238 -17.26 -1.44 -5.02
N TYR A 239 -16.02 -1.23 -5.50
CA TYR A 239 -15.56 0.11 -5.92
C TYR A 239 -16.44 0.70 -7.05
N GLU A 240 -17.02 -0.13 -7.91
CA GLU A 240 -17.94 0.29 -8.97
C GLU A 240 -19.21 0.98 -8.42
N GLN A 241 -19.63 0.64 -7.20
CA GLN A 241 -20.81 1.21 -6.57
C GLN A 241 -20.53 2.50 -5.80
N LEU A 242 -19.27 2.95 -5.72
CA LEU A 242 -18.84 4.06 -4.88
C LEU A 242 -18.47 5.25 -5.76
N GLU A 243 -18.89 6.44 -5.33
CA GLU A 243 -18.65 7.68 -6.07
C GLU A 243 -17.46 8.41 -5.45
N PHE A 244 -16.34 8.48 -6.15
CA PHE A 244 -15.15 9.22 -5.72
C PHE A 244 -14.47 9.90 -6.91
N LYS A 245 -13.65 10.92 -6.66
CA LYS A 245 -12.84 11.59 -7.69
C LYS A 245 -11.38 11.11 -7.61
N ILE A 246 -10.68 11.22 -8.74
CA ILE A 246 -9.25 10.90 -8.81
C ILE A 246 -8.52 12.23 -8.90
N PRO A 247 -7.63 12.57 -7.95
CA PRO A 247 -6.79 13.75 -8.08
C PRO A 247 -5.69 13.51 -9.12
N VAL A 248 -5.42 14.53 -9.92
CA VAL A 248 -4.47 14.47 -11.03
C VAL A 248 -3.64 15.75 -11.01
N GLY A 249 -2.32 15.60 -10.95
CA GLY A 249 -1.35 16.68 -11.02
C GLY A 249 -1.17 17.23 -12.44
N LYS A 250 -0.39 18.29 -12.59
CA LYS A 250 -0.16 18.96 -13.89
C LYS A 250 1.30 18.99 -14.29
N ASN A 251 2.19 19.22 -13.34
CA ASN A 251 3.62 19.49 -13.54
C ASN A 251 4.47 18.23 -13.37
N GLY A 252 4.00 17.26 -12.57
CA GLY A 252 4.77 16.03 -12.27
C GLY A 252 5.86 16.21 -11.21
N ASP A 253 5.83 17.30 -10.45
CA ASP A 253 6.77 17.62 -9.38
C ASP A 253 6.39 16.94 -8.05
N CYS A 254 7.26 17.06 -7.04
CA CYS A 254 7.00 16.53 -5.71
C CYS A 254 5.79 17.22 -5.03
N PHE A 255 5.52 18.48 -5.35
CA PHE A 255 4.41 19.24 -4.79
C PHE A 255 3.05 18.74 -5.29
N ASP A 256 2.89 18.47 -6.58
CA ASP A 256 1.66 17.89 -7.14
C ASP A 256 1.37 16.51 -6.56
N ARG A 257 2.40 15.69 -6.32
CA ARG A 257 2.25 14.37 -5.66
C ARG A 257 1.76 14.52 -4.22
N TYR A 258 2.29 15.50 -3.49
CA TYR A 258 1.83 15.82 -2.15
C TYR A 258 0.35 16.24 -2.14
N LEU A 259 -0.06 17.14 -3.06
CA LEU A 259 -1.46 17.54 -3.20
C LEU A 259 -2.36 16.36 -3.57
N CYS A 260 -1.93 15.48 -4.48
CA CYS A 260 -2.68 14.29 -4.85
C CYS A 260 -2.94 13.38 -3.63
N ARG A 261 -1.97 13.23 -2.73
CA ARG A 261 -2.13 12.41 -1.51
C ARG A 261 -3.13 13.01 -0.53
N ILE A 262 -3.14 14.33 -0.40
CA ILE A 262 -4.09 15.00 0.48
C ILE A 262 -5.52 14.85 -0.05
N GLU A 263 -5.72 15.09 -1.34
CA GLU A 263 -7.01 14.88 -1.98
C GLU A 263 -7.42 13.39 -1.91
N GLU A 264 -6.49 12.44 -2.07
CA GLU A 264 -6.76 11.01 -1.86
C GLU A 264 -7.21 10.70 -0.43
N MET A 265 -6.66 11.37 0.60
CA MET A 265 -7.15 11.21 1.97
C MET A 265 -8.60 11.71 2.11
N ARG A 266 -8.95 12.86 1.53
CA ARG A 266 -10.32 13.40 1.55
C ARG A 266 -11.30 12.48 0.83
N GLU A 267 -10.92 11.96 -0.32
CA GLU A 267 -11.72 10.98 -1.06
C GLU A 267 -11.82 9.64 -0.32
N SER A 268 -10.77 9.19 0.36
CA SER A 268 -10.83 7.97 1.19
C SER A 268 -11.88 8.10 2.31
N VAL A 269 -11.97 9.27 2.95
CA VAL A 269 -13.01 9.56 3.96
C VAL A 269 -14.40 9.54 3.34
N SER A 270 -14.56 10.07 2.13
CA SER A 270 -15.85 10.05 1.41
C SER A 270 -16.29 8.61 1.13
N ILE A 271 -15.36 7.76 0.68
CA ILE A 271 -15.60 6.34 0.41
C ILE A 271 -15.99 5.61 1.69
N ILE A 272 -15.28 5.83 2.81
CA ILE A 272 -15.62 5.18 4.10
C ILE A 272 -17.04 5.56 4.54
N LYS A 273 -17.45 6.82 4.42
CA LYS A 273 -18.82 7.25 4.73
C LYS A 273 -19.86 6.57 3.85
N GLN A 274 -19.58 6.39 2.56
CA GLN A 274 -20.45 5.66 1.63
C GLN A 274 -20.51 4.17 1.94
N CYS A 275 -19.39 3.55 2.33
CA CYS A 275 -19.38 2.16 2.77
C CYS A 275 -20.27 1.98 4.00
N LEU A 276 -20.11 2.84 5.01
CA LEU A 276 -20.92 2.80 6.25
C LEU A 276 -22.42 2.93 5.98
N SER A 277 -22.85 3.79 5.05
CA SER A 277 -24.27 3.95 4.70
C SER A 277 -24.85 2.75 3.94
N LYS A 278 -24.03 2.05 3.17
CA LYS A 278 -24.40 0.84 2.40
C LYS A 278 -24.19 -0.47 3.16
N MET A 279 -23.77 -0.44 4.43
CA MET A 279 -23.49 -1.65 5.21
C MET A 279 -24.74 -2.51 5.43
N GLU A 280 -24.93 -3.51 4.58
CA GLU A 280 -25.98 -4.52 4.73
C GLU A 280 -25.58 -5.62 5.74
N LYS A 281 -26.61 -6.22 6.37
CA LYS A 281 -26.42 -7.45 7.16
C LYS A 281 -26.31 -8.64 6.21
N GLY A 282 -25.29 -9.46 6.39
CA GLY A 282 -25.03 -10.60 5.50
C GLY A 282 -23.87 -11.47 5.98
N PRO A 283 -23.58 -12.58 5.30
CA PRO A 283 -22.41 -13.40 5.59
C PRO A 283 -21.11 -12.66 5.26
N ILE A 284 -20.06 -12.90 6.04
CA ILE A 284 -18.73 -12.25 5.90
C ILE A 284 -17.74 -13.16 5.15
N LYS A 285 -18.12 -14.42 4.96
CA LYS A 285 -17.33 -15.45 4.29
C LYS A 285 -18.17 -16.12 3.22
N SER A 286 -17.51 -16.64 2.19
CA SER A 286 -18.11 -17.58 1.26
C SER A 286 -18.75 -18.73 2.03
N LEU A 287 -19.92 -19.18 1.57
CA LEU A 287 -20.68 -20.26 2.21
C LEU A 287 -20.01 -21.63 1.99
N ASP A 288 -19.02 -21.70 1.11
CA ASP A 288 -18.26 -22.91 0.80
C ASP A 288 -17.29 -23.27 1.92
N GLY A 289 -17.74 -24.15 2.81
CA GLY A 289 -16.95 -24.69 3.92
C GLY A 289 -15.67 -25.47 3.50
N LYS A 290 -15.46 -25.69 2.20
CA LYS A 290 -14.24 -26.28 1.64
C LYS A 290 -13.08 -25.29 1.51
N ILE A 291 -13.37 -23.99 1.54
CA ILE A 291 -12.38 -22.92 1.33
C ILE A 291 -12.35 -22.04 2.58
N SER A 292 -13.52 -21.59 3.02
CA SER A 292 -13.64 -20.79 4.23
C SER A 292 -13.87 -21.71 5.45
N PRO A 293 -13.23 -21.45 6.60
CA PRO A 293 -13.44 -22.26 7.78
C PRO A 293 -14.85 -22.02 8.34
N PRO A 294 -15.61 -23.10 8.66
CA PRO A 294 -16.96 -22.99 9.20
C PRO A 294 -16.97 -22.29 10.57
N PRO A 295 -18.11 -21.74 11.01
CA PRO A 295 -18.20 -21.08 12.30
C PRO A 295 -18.01 -22.08 13.45
N LYS A 296 -17.46 -21.61 14.57
CA LYS A 296 -17.15 -22.44 15.76
C LYS A 296 -18.37 -23.14 16.37
N LYS A 297 -19.58 -22.60 16.17
CA LYS A 297 -20.82 -23.23 16.63
C LYS A 297 -21.09 -24.53 15.86
N ASP A 298 -20.97 -24.47 14.53
CA ASP A 298 -21.22 -25.60 13.64
C ASP A 298 -20.14 -26.66 13.78
N ILE A 299 -18.86 -26.27 13.95
CA ILE A 299 -17.75 -27.21 14.19
C ILE A 299 -18.03 -28.15 15.39
N LYS A 300 -18.76 -27.66 16.41
CA LYS A 300 -19.09 -28.44 17.61
C LYS A 300 -20.32 -29.33 17.43
N GLN A 301 -21.13 -29.11 16.39
CA GLN A 301 -22.42 -29.78 16.19
C GLN A 301 -22.41 -30.72 14.99
N SER A 302 -21.77 -30.34 13.88
CA SER A 302 -21.74 -31.13 12.64
C SER A 302 -20.38 -31.78 12.40
N MET A 303 -20.43 -33.06 12.02
CA MET A 303 -19.23 -33.83 11.70
C MET A 303 -18.57 -33.31 10.42
N GLU A 304 -19.35 -32.89 9.42
CA GLU A 304 -18.82 -32.34 8.18
C GLU A 304 -18.01 -31.05 8.43
N ALA A 305 -18.50 -30.14 9.29
CA ALA A 305 -17.78 -28.92 9.62
C ALA A 305 -16.46 -29.22 10.33
N LEU A 306 -16.44 -30.24 11.20
CA LEU A 306 -15.21 -30.68 11.86
C LEU A 306 -14.21 -31.27 10.86
N ILE A 307 -14.67 -32.09 9.91
CA ILE A 307 -13.81 -32.64 8.84
C ILE A 307 -13.24 -31.51 7.99
N HIS A 308 -14.07 -30.57 7.56
CA HIS A 308 -13.65 -29.41 6.77
C HIS A 308 -12.63 -28.55 7.52
N HIS A 309 -12.90 -28.24 8.79
CA HIS A 309 -11.95 -27.52 9.65
C HIS A 309 -10.61 -28.26 9.75
N PHE A 310 -10.64 -29.57 10.03
CA PHE A 310 -9.42 -30.37 10.16
C PHE A 310 -8.59 -30.36 8.86
N LYS A 311 -9.23 -30.56 7.70
CA LYS A 311 -8.53 -30.60 6.40
C LYS A 311 -7.99 -29.23 5.98
N LEU A 312 -8.74 -28.15 6.20
CA LEU A 312 -8.31 -26.79 5.90
C LEU A 312 -7.06 -26.37 6.67
N PHE A 313 -6.95 -26.72 7.96
CA PHE A 313 -5.81 -26.32 8.79
C PHE A 313 -4.62 -27.27 8.72
N THR A 314 -4.78 -28.48 8.20
CA THR A 314 -3.68 -29.46 8.02
C THR A 314 -3.13 -29.47 6.60
N GLU A 315 -3.97 -29.79 5.60
CA GLU A 315 -3.60 -29.88 4.19
C GLU A 315 -3.69 -28.51 3.50
N GLY A 316 -4.67 -27.69 3.86
CA GLY A 316 -5.07 -26.51 3.09
C GLY A 316 -6.09 -26.85 2.00
N TYR A 317 -6.77 -25.83 1.47
CA TYR A 317 -7.58 -25.98 0.27
C TYR A 317 -6.68 -26.12 -0.96
N ARG A 318 -7.10 -26.94 -1.92
CA ARG A 318 -6.43 -27.09 -3.21
C ARG A 318 -6.94 -26.01 -4.15
N VAL A 319 -6.02 -25.45 -4.94
CA VAL A 319 -6.32 -24.46 -5.98
C VAL A 319 -6.09 -25.11 -7.32
N ASP A 320 -7.02 -24.94 -8.27
CA ASP A 320 -6.91 -25.52 -9.61
C ASP A 320 -5.64 -25.03 -10.33
N LYS A 321 -5.19 -25.77 -11.34
CA LYS A 321 -4.02 -25.38 -12.14
C LYS A 321 -4.33 -24.15 -12.98
N ASP A 322 -3.74 -23.01 -12.63
CA ASP A 322 -3.89 -21.76 -13.35
C ASP A 322 -2.70 -20.80 -13.13
N GLU A 323 -2.60 -19.80 -13.99
CA GLU A 323 -1.67 -18.68 -13.88
C GLU A 323 -2.43 -17.36 -13.94
N ILE A 324 -2.30 -16.55 -12.90
CA ILE A 324 -3.02 -15.27 -12.82
C ILE A 324 -2.10 -14.13 -12.41
N TYR A 325 -2.30 -12.96 -13.03
CA TYR A 325 -1.81 -11.69 -12.51
C TYR A 325 -3.00 -10.86 -12.06
N THR A 326 -3.01 -10.47 -10.80
CA THR A 326 -4.02 -9.55 -10.26
C THR A 326 -3.34 -8.39 -9.59
N ALA A 327 -3.83 -7.19 -9.89
CA ALA A 327 -3.32 -5.97 -9.30
C ALA A 327 -4.43 -5.23 -8.55
N VAL A 328 -4.00 -4.52 -7.50
CA VAL A 328 -4.82 -3.65 -6.66
C VAL A 328 -4.15 -2.28 -6.63
N GLU A 329 -4.96 -1.24 -6.52
CA GLU A 329 -4.45 0.11 -6.28
C GLU A 329 -4.04 0.22 -4.80
N ALA A 330 -2.84 -0.21 -4.46
CA ALA A 330 -2.27 0.09 -3.14
C ALA A 330 -2.04 1.61 -3.01
N PRO A 331 -1.86 2.15 -1.79
CA PRO A 331 -1.66 3.60 -1.59
C PRO A 331 -0.39 4.12 -2.29
N LYS A 332 0.62 3.26 -2.44
CA LYS A 332 1.86 3.55 -3.17
C LYS A 332 1.69 3.45 -4.68
N GLY A 333 0.73 2.66 -5.16
CA GLY A 333 0.43 2.47 -6.59
C GLY A 333 -0.03 1.06 -6.92
N GLU A 334 0.20 0.64 -8.15
CA GLU A 334 -0.20 -0.68 -8.61
C GLU A 334 0.62 -1.77 -7.91
N PHE A 335 -0.01 -2.48 -6.97
CA PHE A 335 0.56 -3.65 -6.33
C PHE A 335 0.00 -4.91 -6.99
N GLY A 336 0.89 -5.67 -7.62
CA GLY A 336 0.53 -6.84 -8.42
C GLY A 336 1.03 -8.15 -7.81
N VAL A 337 0.21 -9.19 -7.87
CA VAL A 337 0.59 -10.55 -7.52
C VAL A 337 0.42 -11.44 -8.75
N TYR A 338 1.52 -12.03 -9.20
CA TYR A 338 1.54 -13.08 -10.22
C TYR A 338 1.65 -14.44 -9.52
N LEU A 339 0.61 -15.24 -9.61
CA LEU A 339 0.48 -16.52 -8.93
C LEU A 339 0.36 -17.66 -9.94
N ILE A 340 1.21 -18.66 -9.79
CA ILE A 340 1.16 -19.93 -10.53
C ILE A 340 0.74 -21.02 -9.56
N SER A 341 -0.29 -21.76 -9.93
CA SER A 341 -0.87 -22.85 -9.15
C SER A 341 -0.74 -24.17 -9.91
N ASP A 342 -0.29 -25.22 -9.22
CA ASP A 342 -0.02 -26.54 -9.79
C ASP A 342 -1.09 -27.60 -9.45
N GLY A 343 -2.26 -27.17 -8.95
CA GLY A 343 -3.31 -28.08 -8.48
C GLY A 343 -3.17 -28.52 -7.02
N THR A 344 -2.10 -28.09 -6.33
CA THR A 344 -1.86 -28.46 -4.93
C THR A 344 -2.38 -27.38 -3.96
N SER A 345 -2.18 -27.57 -2.65
CA SER A 345 -2.52 -26.56 -1.64
C SER A 345 -1.43 -25.50 -1.41
N LYS A 346 -0.34 -25.56 -2.19
CA LYS A 346 0.79 -24.64 -2.12
C LYS A 346 0.93 -23.92 -3.46
N PRO A 347 1.25 -22.62 -3.48
CA PRO A 347 1.56 -21.92 -4.72
C PRO A 347 2.87 -22.46 -5.29
N TYR A 348 2.87 -22.81 -6.58
CA TYR A 348 4.08 -23.24 -7.28
C TYR A 348 5.05 -22.08 -7.45
N LYS A 349 4.53 -20.91 -7.80
CA LYS A 349 5.28 -19.66 -7.85
C LYS A 349 4.40 -18.50 -7.42
N CYS A 350 4.97 -17.60 -6.63
CA CYS A 350 4.36 -16.33 -6.31
C CYS A 350 5.38 -15.23 -6.56
N LYS A 351 5.10 -14.35 -7.53
CA LYS A 351 5.92 -13.20 -7.88
C LYS A 351 5.17 -11.91 -7.54
N ILE A 352 5.83 -11.02 -6.81
CA ILE A 352 5.21 -9.78 -6.35
C ILE A 352 5.80 -8.60 -7.14
N ARG A 353 4.92 -7.83 -7.77
CA ARG A 353 5.22 -6.53 -8.37
C ARG A 353 4.95 -5.45 -7.31
N ALA A 354 6.02 -4.97 -6.70
CA ALA A 354 5.96 -3.85 -5.77
C ALA A 354 6.08 -2.52 -6.52
N PRO A 355 5.20 -1.53 -6.26
CA PRO A 355 5.27 -0.22 -6.89
C PRO A 355 6.58 0.50 -6.56
N GLY A 356 7.03 0.45 -5.30
CA GLY A 356 8.27 1.09 -4.86
C GLY A 356 9.53 0.56 -5.55
N PHE A 357 9.51 -0.68 -6.08
CA PHE A 357 10.65 -1.22 -6.84
C PHE A 357 10.82 -0.49 -8.18
N SER A 358 9.72 -0.26 -8.91
CA SER A 358 9.73 0.51 -10.16
C SER A 358 10.06 1.99 -9.90
N HIS A 359 9.54 2.56 -8.80
CA HIS A 359 9.84 3.94 -8.42
C HIS A 359 11.33 4.15 -8.11
N LEU A 360 11.92 3.24 -7.33
CA LEU A 360 13.33 3.35 -6.94
C LEU A 360 14.29 3.06 -8.09
N GLN A 361 13.89 2.27 -9.10
CA GLN A 361 14.68 2.08 -10.30
C GLN A 361 14.96 3.40 -11.03
N ALA A 362 14.00 4.32 -11.03
CA ALA A 362 14.14 5.62 -11.69
C ALA A 362 14.80 6.69 -10.80
N MET A 363 15.35 6.31 -9.64
CA MET A 363 15.95 7.26 -8.71
C MET A 363 17.11 8.04 -9.34
N ASP A 364 17.93 7.40 -10.17
CA ASP A 364 19.03 8.07 -10.90
C ASP A 364 18.50 9.17 -11.82
N TYR A 365 17.45 8.87 -12.60
CA TYR A 365 16.79 9.83 -13.47
C TYR A 365 16.19 11.01 -12.70
N LEU A 366 15.53 10.73 -11.56
CA LEU A 366 14.84 11.74 -10.75
C LEU A 366 15.78 12.68 -9.99
N ILE A 367 16.95 12.19 -9.56
CA ILE A 367 17.89 13.00 -8.78
C ILE A 367 18.87 13.76 -9.69
N LYS A 368 19.17 13.25 -10.88
CA LYS A 368 20.23 13.80 -11.73
C LYS A 368 20.02 15.30 -12.01
N GLY A 369 21.03 16.10 -11.68
CA GLY A 369 21.01 17.56 -11.83
C GLY A 369 20.44 18.33 -10.64
N HIS A 370 19.87 17.64 -9.64
CA HIS A 370 19.43 18.25 -8.40
C HIS A 370 20.55 18.34 -7.35
N MET A 371 20.33 19.15 -6.32
CA MET A 371 21.27 19.29 -5.21
C MET A 371 21.13 18.12 -4.22
N LEU A 372 22.18 17.86 -3.43
CA LEU A 372 22.15 16.85 -2.35
C LEU A 372 20.94 17.03 -1.39
N ALA A 373 20.54 18.28 -1.14
CA ALA A 373 19.40 18.60 -0.27
C ALA A 373 18.04 18.18 -0.86
N ASP A 374 17.94 17.98 -2.18
CA ASP A 374 16.68 17.60 -2.84
C ASP A 374 16.46 16.08 -2.80
N VAL A 375 17.52 15.29 -2.58
CA VAL A 375 17.47 13.82 -2.52
C VAL A 375 16.45 13.33 -1.48
N PRO A 376 16.43 13.82 -0.22
CA PRO A 376 15.40 13.43 0.75
C PRO A 376 13.97 13.80 0.30
N ALA A 377 13.78 14.95 -0.35
CA ALA A 377 12.46 15.38 -0.82
C ALA A 377 11.94 14.44 -1.92
N VAL A 378 12.81 14.05 -2.86
CA VAL A 378 12.47 13.06 -3.90
C VAL A 378 12.17 11.70 -3.26
N LEU A 379 13.02 11.21 -2.34
CA LEU A 379 12.80 9.93 -1.64
C LEU A 379 11.45 9.90 -0.89
N GLY A 380 11.16 10.95 -0.12
CA GLY A 380 9.87 11.09 0.57
C GLY A 380 8.70 11.12 -0.42
N SER A 381 8.86 11.84 -1.54
CA SER A 381 7.81 11.92 -2.56
C SER A 381 7.50 10.57 -3.24
N LEU A 382 8.43 9.61 -3.26
CA LEU A 382 8.22 8.29 -3.87
C LEU A 382 7.49 7.31 -2.93
N ASP A 383 7.39 7.60 -1.63
CA ASP A 383 6.76 6.72 -0.63
C ASP A 383 7.43 5.33 -0.52
N ILE A 384 8.75 5.27 -0.42
CA ILE A 384 9.46 3.99 -0.46
C ILE A 384 9.37 3.28 0.89
N VAL A 385 8.90 2.04 0.88
CA VAL A 385 9.02 1.10 1.99
C VAL A 385 9.87 -0.09 1.54
N PHE A 386 11.03 -0.27 2.17
CA PHE A 386 12.01 -1.26 1.70
C PHE A 386 11.54 -2.71 1.79
N GLY A 387 10.56 -3.01 2.64
CA GLY A 387 10.00 -4.36 2.73
C GLY A 387 9.31 -4.83 1.44
N GLU A 388 8.66 -3.92 0.68
CA GLU A 388 8.08 -4.27 -0.61
C GLU A 388 9.11 -4.26 -1.74
N VAL A 389 10.13 -3.40 -1.67
CA VAL A 389 11.21 -3.34 -2.67
C VAL A 389 12.03 -4.64 -2.64
N ASP A 390 12.45 -5.04 -1.45
CA ASP A 390 13.39 -6.15 -1.26
C ASP A 390 12.70 -7.52 -1.17
N ARG A 391 11.45 -7.60 -0.66
CA ARG A 391 10.67 -8.85 -0.50
C ARG A 391 11.36 -9.87 0.41
#